data_AF-A0A1E5HFR0-F1
#
_entry.id   AF-A0A1E5HFR0-F1
#
_cell.length_a   1.000
_cell.length_b   1.000
_cell.length_c   1.000
_cell.angle_alpha   90.00
_cell.angle_beta   90.00
_cell.angle_gamma   90.00
#
_symmetry.space_group_name_H-M   'P 1'
#
loop_
_entity.id
_entity.type
_entity.pdbx_description
1 polymer ?
#
loop_
_entity_poly.entity_id
_entity_poly.type
_entity_poly.pdbx_seq_one_letter_code
_entity_poly.pdbx_strand_id
1 'polypeptide(L)'
;MNIGYARGNKLNQQFDFLENYEVEEIFSDKSQSYEVLQDPESDYQRLLDYTEPGDCVVIAFLEAISRDYQKLLEFFNELDELELDLIVLTSPDLTLAEWREVLLWINKNDRLLHPRLIKLKLKQEKNRNKESYSVFSRDSEAKQLYRDVLWQLIGKRKLREIAQQKSVPIETIYRIQQEFKRIKLAGILAICFFLAIATLKISENFSDNLWIQITVCIVATLAILYNVLADNEEL
;
A
#
# COMPACT_ATOMS: atom_id res chain seq x y z
N MET A 1 28.58 -9.97 -16.16
CA MET A 1 28.92 -8.98 -15.11
C MET A 1 27.80 -8.94 -14.08
N ASN A 2 28.12 -8.59 -12.83
CA ASN A 2 27.11 -8.37 -11.80
C ASN A 2 26.84 -6.87 -11.66
N ILE A 3 25.62 -6.43 -12.03
CA ILE A 3 25.26 -5.01 -12.09
C ILE A 3 24.16 -4.74 -11.06
N GLY A 4 24.42 -3.82 -10.15
CA GLY A 4 23.54 -3.47 -9.04
C GLY A 4 22.45 -2.47 -9.43
N TYR A 5 21.24 -2.67 -8.91
CA TYR A 5 20.16 -1.68 -8.98
C TYR A 5 19.57 -1.39 -7.59
N ALA A 6 19.36 -0.10 -7.31
CA ALA A 6 18.73 0.35 -6.07
C ALA A 6 17.68 1.44 -6.33
N ARG A 7 16.55 1.40 -5.61
CA ARG A 7 15.48 2.40 -5.76
C ARG A 7 14.82 2.81 -4.44
N GLY A 8 14.40 4.07 -4.35
CA GLY A 8 13.40 4.52 -3.38
C GLY A 8 13.98 4.99 -2.05
N ASN A 9 13.32 4.67 -0.92
CA ASN A 9 13.61 5.34 0.36
C ASN A 9 14.75 4.72 1.17
N LYS A 10 15.10 3.47 0.86
CA LYS A 10 16.13 2.70 1.58
C LYS A 10 17.40 2.57 0.74
N LEU A 11 17.75 3.60 -0.02
CA LEU A 11 18.91 3.55 -0.93
C LEU A 11 20.21 3.21 -0.19
N ASN A 12 20.51 3.86 0.92
CA ASN A 12 21.72 3.57 1.69
C ASN A 12 21.80 2.10 2.11
N GLN A 13 20.69 1.54 2.62
CA GLN A 13 20.65 0.13 3.01
C GLN A 13 20.84 -0.79 1.80
N GLN A 14 20.27 -0.44 0.64
CA GLN A 14 20.44 -1.20 -0.59
C GLN A 14 21.89 -1.14 -1.08
N PHE A 15 22.52 0.04 -1.02
CA PHE A 15 23.93 0.21 -1.33
C PHE A 15 24.80 -0.62 -0.41
N ASP A 16 24.53 -0.65 0.90
CA ASP A 16 25.26 -1.52 1.84
C ASP A 16 25.20 -2.99 1.39
N PHE A 17 24.04 -3.49 0.94
CA PHE A 17 23.94 -4.86 0.43
C PHE A 17 24.72 -5.07 -0.87
N LEU A 18 24.59 -4.16 -1.83
CA LEU A 18 25.21 -4.25 -3.15
C LEU A 18 26.74 -4.14 -3.07
N GLU A 19 27.25 -3.22 -2.24
CA GLU A 19 28.68 -3.05 -1.98
C GLU A 19 29.27 -4.27 -1.28
N ASN A 20 28.57 -4.85 -0.29
CA ASN A 20 29.00 -6.08 0.37
C ASN A 20 29.00 -7.30 -0.56
N TYR A 21 28.18 -7.29 -1.61
CA TYR A 21 28.16 -8.32 -2.65
C TYR A 21 29.20 -8.09 -3.76
N GLU A 22 29.88 -6.93 -3.75
CA GLU A 22 30.93 -6.56 -4.72
C GLU A 22 30.42 -6.52 -6.17
N VAL A 23 29.29 -5.86 -6.41
CA VAL A 23 28.82 -5.57 -7.79
C VAL A 23 29.76 -4.62 -8.51
N GLU A 24 29.81 -4.73 -9.84
CA GLU A 24 30.76 -4.01 -10.68
C GLU A 24 30.36 -2.55 -10.92
N GLU A 25 29.06 -2.29 -11.10
CA GLU A 25 28.48 -0.97 -11.29
C GLU A 25 27.12 -0.90 -10.58
N ILE A 26 26.73 0.28 -10.09
CA ILE A 26 25.44 0.48 -9.39
C ILE A 26 24.65 1.62 -10.04
N PHE A 27 23.43 1.31 -10.47
CA PHE A 27 22.44 2.27 -10.95
C PHE A 27 21.40 2.55 -9.88
N SER A 28 20.90 3.80 -9.78
CA SER A 28 19.93 4.10 -8.73
C SER A 28 18.91 5.20 -9.01
N ASP A 29 17.64 4.90 -8.79
CA ASP A 29 16.56 5.88 -8.90
C ASP A 29 16.07 6.35 -7.52
N LYS A 30 16.15 7.66 -7.28
CA LYS A 30 15.66 8.29 -6.03
C LYS A 30 14.13 8.39 -5.95
N SER A 31 13.43 8.17 -7.06
CA SER A 31 11.99 8.30 -7.12
C SER A 31 11.29 7.24 -6.28
N GLN A 32 10.27 7.65 -5.54
CA GLN A 32 9.37 6.74 -4.84
C GLN A 32 8.29 6.16 -5.77
N SER A 33 8.02 6.82 -6.90
CA SER A 33 7.05 6.33 -7.89
C SER A 33 7.68 5.18 -8.68
N TYR A 34 6.93 4.10 -8.87
CA TYR A 34 7.38 3.00 -9.73
C TYR A 34 7.28 3.34 -11.22
N GLU A 35 6.60 4.44 -11.57
CA GLU A 35 6.55 4.95 -12.95
C GLU A 35 7.94 5.35 -13.46
N VAL A 36 8.91 5.60 -12.57
CA VAL A 36 10.31 5.89 -12.96
C VAL A 36 10.92 4.74 -13.78
N LEU A 37 10.50 3.50 -13.56
CA LEU A 37 10.99 2.34 -14.31
C LEU A 37 10.56 2.36 -15.79
N GLN A 38 9.58 3.20 -16.13
CA GLN A 38 9.13 3.40 -17.51
C GLN A 38 9.66 4.70 -18.12
N ASP A 39 10.40 5.49 -17.34
CA ASP A 39 10.99 6.73 -17.80
C ASP A 39 12.26 6.39 -18.61
N PRO A 40 12.34 6.77 -19.90
CA PRO A 40 13.51 6.52 -20.73
C PRO A 40 14.79 7.16 -20.19
N GLU A 41 14.68 8.20 -19.36
CA GLU A 41 15.83 8.87 -18.74
C GLU A 41 16.19 8.30 -17.36
N SER A 42 15.51 7.25 -16.90
CA SER A 42 15.77 6.63 -15.60
C SER A 42 17.10 5.88 -15.55
N ASP A 43 17.64 5.75 -14.34
CA ASP A 43 18.84 4.92 -14.13
C ASP A 43 18.52 3.43 -14.33
N TYR A 44 17.27 3.01 -14.16
CA TYR A 44 16.82 1.67 -14.56
C TYR A 44 16.97 1.44 -16.06
N GLN A 45 16.50 2.36 -16.91
CA GLN A 45 16.65 2.19 -18.36
C GLN A 45 18.13 2.21 -18.77
N ARG A 46 18.93 3.08 -18.15
CA ARG A 46 20.38 3.13 -18.38
C ARG A 46 21.08 1.84 -17.97
N LEU A 47 20.60 1.16 -16.93
CA LEU A 47 21.10 -0.17 -16.55
C LEU A 47 20.81 -1.18 -17.66
N LEU A 48 19.57 -1.24 -18.16
CA LEU A 48 19.20 -2.17 -19.23
C LEU A 48 20.00 -1.90 -20.52
N ASP A 49 20.26 -0.63 -20.83
CA ASP A 49 21.08 -0.24 -21.99
C ASP A 49 22.57 -0.56 -21.79
N TYR A 50 23.04 -0.68 -20.55
CA TYR A 50 24.42 -0.99 -20.19
C TYR A 50 24.69 -2.50 -20.14
N THR A 51 23.68 -3.29 -19.77
CA THR A 51 23.78 -4.76 -19.66
C THR A 51 23.91 -5.43 -21.03
N GLU A 52 24.70 -6.50 -21.09
CA GLU A 52 24.80 -7.40 -22.24
C GLU A 52 24.15 -8.77 -21.92
N PRO A 53 23.72 -9.53 -22.94
CA PRO A 53 23.25 -10.91 -22.77
C PRO A 53 24.23 -11.75 -21.94
N GLY A 54 23.72 -12.42 -20.90
CA GLY A 54 24.51 -13.20 -19.93
C GLY A 54 24.99 -12.42 -18.70
N ASP A 55 24.70 -11.11 -18.61
CA ASP A 55 24.89 -10.34 -17.39
C ASP A 55 23.83 -10.67 -16.33
N CYS A 56 24.14 -10.33 -15.07
CA CYS A 56 23.27 -10.54 -13.93
C CYS A 56 22.90 -9.22 -13.27
N VAL A 57 21.61 -8.96 -13.19
CA VAL A 57 21.04 -7.85 -12.42
C VAL A 57 20.97 -8.25 -10.96
N VAL A 58 21.56 -7.45 -10.08
CA VAL A 58 21.60 -7.68 -8.64
C VAL A 58 20.77 -6.61 -7.93
N ILE A 59 19.78 -7.05 -7.15
CA ILE A 59 18.98 -6.16 -6.30
C ILE A 59 19.01 -6.62 -4.86
N ALA A 60 18.93 -5.68 -3.93
CA ALA A 60 18.84 -6.04 -2.51
C ALA A 60 17.47 -6.66 -2.17
N PHE A 61 16.38 -6.07 -2.68
CA PHE A 61 15.00 -6.46 -2.38
C PHE A 61 14.12 -6.37 -3.63
N LEU A 62 13.14 -7.27 -3.79
CA LEU A 62 12.18 -7.22 -4.91
C LEU A 62 11.39 -5.91 -4.96
N GLU A 63 11.18 -5.27 -3.81
CA GLU A 63 10.49 -3.98 -3.69
C GLU A 63 11.20 -2.83 -4.40
N ALA A 64 12.49 -2.98 -4.74
CA ALA A 64 13.19 -2.06 -5.63
C ALA A 64 12.46 -1.98 -6.99
N ILE A 65 11.90 -3.10 -7.46
CA ILE A 65 11.19 -3.23 -8.73
C ILE A 65 9.67 -3.12 -8.54
N SER A 66 9.07 -3.88 -7.62
CA SER A 66 7.62 -3.83 -7.37
C SER A 66 7.21 -4.57 -6.10
N ARG A 67 6.10 -4.14 -5.49
CA ARG A 67 5.38 -4.89 -4.43
C ARG A 67 4.21 -5.71 -4.99
N ASP A 68 3.85 -5.46 -6.24
CA ASP A 68 2.86 -6.21 -7.00
C ASP A 68 3.53 -7.37 -7.75
N TYR A 69 3.10 -8.59 -7.45
CA TYR A 69 3.62 -9.81 -8.07
C TYR A 69 3.36 -9.86 -9.58
N GLN A 70 2.29 -9.24 -10.10
CA GLN A 70 2.02 -9.21 -11.54
C GLN A 70 3.10 -8.40 -12.25
N LYS A 71 3.51 -7.28 -11.66
CA LYS A 71 4.61 -6.45 -12.14
C LYS A 71 5.97 -7.12 -12.01
N LEU A 72 6.19 -7.90 -10.95
CA LEU A 72 7.40 -8.72 -10.84
C LEU A 72 7.47 -9.80 -11.93
N LEU A 73 6.33 -10.41 -12.29
CA LEU A 73 6.29 -11.36 -13.41
C LEU A 73 6.58 -10.69 -14.76
N GLU A 74 6.10 -9.46 -14.98
CA GLU A 74 6.45 -8.66 -16.16
C GLU A 74 7.97 -8.38 -16.20
N PHE A 75 8.54 -7.95 -15.07
CA PHE A 75 9.99 -7.74 -14.95
C PHE A 75 10.81 -9.00 -15.22
N PHE A 76 10.39 -10.16 -14.71
CA PHE A 76 11.09 -11.42 -15.01
C PHE A 76 10.98 -11.83 -16.48
N ASN A 77 9.92 -11.41 -17.19
CA ASN A 77 9.85 -11.58 -18.65
C ASN A 77 10.84 -10.67 -19.36
N GLU A 78 10.92 -9.41 -18.95
CA GLU A 78 11.86 -8.44 -19.53
C GLU A 78 13.31 -8.93 -19.40
N LEU A 79 13.71 -9.39 -18.21
CA LEU A 79 15.07 -9.94 -18.02
C LEU A 79 15.33 -11.19 -18.87
N ASP A 80 14.37 -12.11 -18.94
CA ASP A 80 14.47 -13.34 -19.73
C ASP A 80 14.56 -13.04 -21.24
N GLU A 81 13.82 -12.04 -21.74
CA GLU A 81 13.89 -11.56 -23.13
C GLU A 81 15.24 -10.91 -23.46
N LEU A 82 15.89 -10.29 -22.47
CA LEU A 82 17.22 -9.69 -22.60
C LEU A 82 18.36 -10.68 -22.32
N GLU A 83 18.05 -11.95 -22.05
CA GLU A 83 19.01 -12.99 -21.66
C GLU A 83 19.82 -12.61 -20.40
N LEU A 84 19.17 -11.92 -19.45
CA LEU A 84 19.76 -11.49 -18.18
C LEU A 84 19.33 -12.39 -17.03
N ASP A 85 20.23 -12.61 -16.08
CA ASP A 85 19.93 -13.29 -14.82
C ASP A 85 19.57 -12.30 -13.70
N LEU A 86 18.96 -12.79 -12.62
CA LEU A 86 18.58 -11.99 -11.46
C LEU A 86 19.08 -12.60 -10.16
N ILE A 87 19.70 -11.77 -9.32
CA ILE A 87 20.04 -12.11 -7.94
C ILE A 87 19.33 -11.14 -6.98
N VAL A 88 18.65 -11.70 -5.98
CA VAL A 88 17.99 -10.93 -4.91
C VAL A 88 18.67 -11.23 -3.58
N LEU A 89 19.51 -10.30 -3.12
CA LEU A 89 20.46 -10.54 -2.01
C LEU A 89 19.81 -10.90 -0.67
N THR A 90 18.54 -10.54 -0.47
CA THR A 90 17.80 -10.84 0.77
C THR A 90 16.87 -12.04 0.67
N SER A 91 16.94 -12.78 -0.45
CA SER A 91 16.13 -13.96 -0.72
C SER A 91 17.02 -15.18 -1.00
N PRO A 92 16.47 -16.41 -0.98
CA PRO A 92 17.20 -17.58 -1.44
C PRO A 92 17.66 -17.42 -2.89
N ASP A 93 18.78 -18.06 -3.23
CA ASP A 93 19.27 -18.12 -4.61
C ASP A 93 18.26 -18.92 -5.45
N LEU A 94 17.56 -18.20 -6.33
CA LEU A 94 16.53 -18.72 -7.21
C LEU A 94 16.77 -18.17 -8.61
N THR A 95 16.65 -19.04 -9.60
CA THR A 95 16.61 -18.68 -11.02
C THR A 95 15.32 -17.91 -11.36
N LEU A 96 15.30 -17.21 -12.50
CA LEU A 96 14.08 -16.56 -12.99
C LEU A 96 12.90 -17.53 -13.14
N ALA A 97 13.16 -18.77 -13.57
CA ALA A 97 12.14 -19.81 -13.70
C ALA A 97 11.54 -20.18 -12.32
N GLU A 98 12.39 -20.40 -11.32
CA GLU A 98 11.95 -20.73 -9.96
C GLU A 98 11.18 -19.56 -9.32
N TRP A 99 11.64 -18.33 -9.53
CA TRP A 99 10.90 -17.13 -9.10
C TRP A 99 9.49 -17.07 -9.69
N ARG A 100 9.34 -17.37 -10.98
CA ARG A 100 8.03 -17.42 -11.64
C ARG A 100 7.15 -18.50 -11.03
N GLU A 101 7.68 -19.70 -10.79
CA GLU A 101 6.93 -20.78 -10.16
C GLU A 101 6.43 -20.39 -8.76
N VAL A 102 7.30 -19.76 -7.95
CA VAL A 102 6.94 -19.25 -6.62
C VAL A 102 5.81 -18.22 -6.72
N LEU A 103 5.92 -17.21 -7.58
CA LEU A 103 4.88 -16.18 -7.72
C LEU A 103 3.57 -16.73 -8.29
N LEU A 104 3.63 -17.66 -9.25
CA LEU A 104 2.44 -18.33 -9.79
C LEU A 104 1.77 -19.22 -8.75
N TRP A 105 2.56 -19.92 -7.92
CA TRP A 105 2.05 -20.71 -6.83
C TRP A 105 1.35 -19.83 -5.79
N ILE A 106 1.93 -18.69 -5.40
CA ILE A 106 1.31 -17.71 -4.50
C ILE A 106 -0.03 -17.24 -5.06
N ASN A 107 -0.05 -16.79 -6.32
CA ASN A 107 -1.27 -16.31 -6.98
C ASN A 107 -2.36 -17.39 -7.07
N LYS A 108 -1.99 -18.64 -7.37
CA LYS A 108 -2.93 -19.77 -7.38
C LYS A 108 -3.41 -20.10 -5.97
N ASN A 109 -2.53 -20.10 -4.97
CA ASN A 109 -2.91 -20.45 -3.60
C ASN A 109 -3.81 -19.40 -2.97
N ASP A 110 -3.56 -18.11 -3.20
CA ASP A 110 -4.47 -17.04 -2.76
C ASP A 110 -5.90 -17.25 -3.30
N ARG A 111 -6.02 -17.81 -4.50
CA ARG A 111 -7.30 -18.19 -5.12
C ARG A 111 -7.87 -19.52 -4.63
N LEU A 112 -7.03 -20.50 -4.28
CA LEU A 112 -7.41 -21.86 -3.85
C LEU A 112 -7.81 -21.97 -2.38
N LEU A 113 -7.58 -20.93 -1.57
CA LEU A 113 -8.15 -20.86 -0.24
C LEU A 113 -9.68 -20.84 -0.35
N HIS A 114 -10.32 -21.99 -0.12
CA HIS A 114 -11.77 -22.13 0.00
C HIS A 114 -12.36 -21.11 1.01
N PRO A 115 -13.64 -20.68 0.89
CA PRO A 115 -14.27 -19.72 1.80
C PRO A 115 -14.15 -20.03 3.31
N ARG A 116 -14.04 -21.32 3.67
CA ARG A 116 -13.84 -21.77 5.05
C ARG A 116 -12.38 -21.67 5.53
N LEU A 117 -11.41 -21.97 4.66
CA LEU A 117 -9.98 -21.76 4.94
C LEU A 117 -9.64 -20.27 4.93
N ILE A 118 -10.29 -19.49 4.06
CA ILE A 118 -10.30 -18.03 4.10
C ILE A 118 -10.74 -17.53 5.48
N LYS A 119 -11.81 -18.04 6.11
CA LYS A 119 -12.20 -17.57 7.47
C LYS A 119 -11.17 -17.87 8.56
N LEU A 120 -10.45 -18.99 8.48
CA LEU A 120 -9.43 -19.40 9.47
C LEU A 120 -8.08 -18.71 9.24
N LYS A 121 -7.59 -18.71 7.99
CA LYS A 121 -6.40 -17.95 7.59
C LYS A 121 -6.64 -16.45 7.66
N LEU A 122 -7.78 -15.90 7.23
CA LEU A 122 -8.11 -14.49 7.51
C LEU A 122 -8.14 -14.25 9.02
N LYS A 123 -8.53 -15.16 9.90
CA LYS A 123 -8.47 -14.85 11.35
C LYS A 123 -7.03 -14.74 11.86
N GLN A 124 -6.13 -15.59 11.39
CA GLN A 124 -4.71 -15.60 11.78
C GLN A 124 -3.88 -14.54 11.05
N GLU A 125 -4.10 -14.36 9.76
CA GLU A 125 -3.44 -13.36 8.90
C GLU A 125 -4.06 -11.97 9.03
N LYS A 126 -5.35 -11.78 9.34
CA LYS A 126 -5.90 -10.44 9.65
C LYS A 126 -5.33 -9.84 10.92
N ASN A 127 -4.64 -10.63 11.76
CA ASN A 127 -3.81 -10.11 12.85
C ASN A 127 -2.37 -9.80 12.42
N ARG A 128 -1.80 -10.50 11.42
CA ARG A 128 -0.45 -10.24 10.90
C ARG A 128 -0.40 -9.18 9.78
N ASN A 129 -1.35 -9.19 8.86
CA ASN A 129 -1.42 -8.38 7.63
C ASN A 129 -2.22 -7.07 7.83
N LYS A 130 -3.05 -6.94 8.90
CA LYS A 130 -3.54 -5.62 9.36
C LYS A 130 -2.39 -4.71 9.79
N GLU A 131 -1.29 -5.28 10.24
CA GLU A 131 -0.11 -4.52 10.67
C GLU A 131 0.78 -4.15 9.48
N SER A 132 0.70 -4.84 8.33
CA SER A 132 1.62 -4.60 7.21
C SER A 132 1.36 -3.33 6.42
N TYR A 133 0.15 -2.75 6.41
CA TYR A 133 -0.10 -1.43 5.79
C TYR A 133 -1.25 -0.72 6.52
N SER A 134 -0.97 -0.19 7.71
CA SER A 134 -1.94 0.57 8.50
C SER A 134 -1.27 1.74 9.23
N VAL A 135 -2.08 2.62 9.81
CA VAL A 135 -1.63 3.73 10.68
C VAL A 135 -0.69 3.23 11.79
N PHE A 136 -0.89 2.01 12.26
CA PHE A 136 -0.17 1.40 13.38
C PHE A 136 0.90 0.40 12.93
N SER A 137 1.27 0.38 11.65
CA SER A 137 2.35 -0.48 11.18
C SER A 137 3.65 -0.19 11.93
N ARG A 138 4.33 -1.26 12.34
CA ARG A 138 5.67 -1.21 12.92
C ARG A 138 6.73 -0.91 11.88
N ASP A 139 6.51 -1.35 10.64
CA ASP A 139 7.38 -1.03 9.52
C ASP A 139 7.15 0.42 9.09
N SER A 140 8.21 1.21 9.12
CA SER A 140 8.17 2.63 8.75
C SER A 140 7.79 2.82 7.28
N GLU A 141 8.15 1.88 6.42
CA GLU A 141 7.90 1.96 4.98
C GLU A 141 6.44 1.63 4.64
N ALA A 142 5.93 0.55 5.21
CA ALA A 142 4.50 0.26 5.24
C ALA A 142 3.64 1.42 5.73
N LYS A 143 4.06 2.06 6.82
CA LYS A 143 3.38 3.22 7.40
C LYS A 143 3.42 4.43 6.47
N GLN A 144 4.55 4.67 5.82
CA GLN A 144 4.69 5.74 4.84
C GLN A 144 3.81 5.49 3.61
N LEU A 145 3.85 4.27 3.05
CA LEU A 145 2.99 3.87 1.94
C LEU A 145 1.51 4.06 2.26
N TYR A 146 1.08 3.65 3.46
CA TYR A 146 -0.29 3.87 3.92
C TYR A 146 -0.65 5.37 3.94
N ARG A 147 0.22 6.23 4.49
CA ARG A 147 -0.02 7.68 4.55
C ARG A 147 -0.08 8.30 3.16
N ASP A 148 0.80 7.89 2.26
CA ASP A 148 0.82 8.39 0.88
C ASP A 148 -0.46 8.03 0.14
N VAL A 149 -0.87 6.76 0.23
CA VAL A 149 -2.14 6.29 -0.35
C VAL A 149 -3.31 7.08 0.24
N LEU A 150 -3.33 7.26 1.57
CA LEU A 150 -4.37 8.03 2.25
C LEU A 150 -4.46 9.47 1.73
N TRP A 151 -3.32 10.16 1.58
CA TRP A 151 -3.27 11.51 1.03
C TRP A 151 -3.81 11.59 -0.40
N GLN A 152 -3.46 10.61 -1.23
CA GLN A 152 -3.97 10.55 -2.61
C GLN A 152 -5.49 10.26 -2.65
N LEU A 153 -5.99 9.42 -1.75
CA LEU A 153 -7.42 9.15 -1.59
C LEU A 153 -8.18 10.40 -1.14
N ILE A 154 -7.62 11.18 -0.21
CA ILE A 154 -8.18 12.49 0.20
C ILE A 154 -8.23 13.45 -0.99
N GLY A 155 -7.17 13.45 -1.81
CA GLY A 155 -7.12 14.19 -3.08
C GLY A 155 -8.05 13.66 -4.19
N LYS A 156 -8.91 12.68 -3.88
CA LYS A 156 -9.86 12.04 -4.82
C LYS A 156 -9.21 11.47 -6.09
N ARG A 157 -7.94 11.07 -6.04
CA ARG A 157 -7.30 10.37 -7.16
C ARG A 157 -7.96 9.01 -7.41
N LYS A 158 -7.92 8.53 -8.66
CA LYS A 158 -8.52 7.24 -9.01
C LYS A 158 -7.71 6.10 -8.40
N LEU A 159 -8.39 5.11 -7.82
CA LEU A 159 -7.76 3.98 -7.13
C LEU A 159 -6.73 3.25 -7.99
N ARG A 160 -7.03 3.08 -9.29
CA ARG A 160 -6.14 2.42 -10.25
C ARG A 160 -4.85 3.19 -10.50
N GLU A 161 -4.93 4.52 -10.57
CA GLU A 161 -3.75 5.39 -10.74
C GLU A 161 -2.85 5.28 -9.50
N ILE A 162 -3.44 5.28 -8.30
CA ILE A 162 -2.70 5.12 -7.04
C ILE A 162 -2.01 3.75 -7.00
N ALA A 163 -2.73 2.68 -7.37
CA ALA A 163 -2.20 1.32 -7.39
C ALA A 163 -1.01 1.18 -8.34
N GLN A 164 -1.11 1.75 -9.55
CA GLN A 164 -0.04 1.76 -10.55
C GLN A 164 1.17 2.57 -10.06
N GLN A 165 0.95 3.81 -9.61
CA GLN A 165 2.02 4.68 -9.16
C GLN A 165 2.83 4.09 -8.00
N LYS A 166 2.13 3.43 -7.05
CA LYS A 166 2.74 2.82 -5.87
C LYS A 166 3.10 1.33 -6.07
N SER A 167 2.88 0.78 -7.27
CA SER A 167 3.03 -0.63 -7.63
C SER A 167 2.59 -1.59 -6.52
N VAL A 168 1.35 -1.41 -6.08
CA VAL A 168 0.68 -2.27 -5.10
C VAL A 168 -0.63 -2.83 -5.67
N PRO A 169 -1.05 -4.03 -5.23
CA PRO A 169 -2.31 -4.61 -5.67
C PRO A 169 -3.49 -3.66 -5.41
N ILE A 170 -4.42 -3.57 -6.35
CA ILE A 170 -5.58 -2.67 -6.26
C ILE A 170 -6.46 -2.98 -5.05
N GLU A 171 -6.52 -4.26 -4.65
CA GLU A 171 -7.21 -4.75 -3.46
C GLU A 171 -6.65 -4.09 -2.19
N THR A 172 -5.35 -3.82 -2.15
CA THR A 172 -4.70 -3.11 -1.03
C THR A 172 -5.20 -1.66 -0.95
N ILE A 173 -5.32 -0.98 -2.09
CA ILE A 173 -5.86 0.38 -2.16
C ILE A 173 -7.34 0.39 -1.74
N TYR A 174 -8.15 -0.55 -2.22
CA TYR A 174 -9.55 -0.71 -1.80
C TYR A 174 -9.67 -0.95 -0.29
N ARG A 175 -8.80 -1.79 0.28
CA ARG A 175 -8.76 -2.06 1.72
C ARG A 175 -8.46 -0.78 2.50
N ILE A 176 -7.44 0.00 2.11
CA ILE A 176 -7.08 1.26 2.75
C ILE A 176 -8.23 2.27 2.64
N GLN A 177 -8.87 2.39 1.48
CA GLN A 177 -10.03 3.25 1.29
C GLN A 177 -11.19 2.86 2.21
N GLN A 178 -11.47 1.56 2.34
CA GLN A 178 -12.53 1.08 3.22
C GLN A 178 -12.21 1.37 4.70
N GLU A 179 -10.96 1.18 5.12
CA GLU A 179 -10.52 1.54 6.47
C GLU A 179 -10.67 3.04 6.74
N PHE A 180 -10.25 3.89 5.78
CA PHE A 180 -10.42 5.33 5.88
C PHE A 180 -11.90 5.73 6.01
N LYS A 181 -12.79 5.17 5.19
CA LYS A 181 -14.23 5.40 5.29
C LYS A 181 -14.78 5.03 6.67
N ARG A 182 -14.34 3.90 7.24
CA ARG A 182 -14.73 3.48 8.59
C ARG A 182 -14.22 4.43 9.67
N ILE A 183 -12.98 4.91 9.56
CA ILE A 183 -12.40 5.87 10.50
C ILE A 183 -13.12 7.23 10.39
N LYS A 184 -13.40 7.71 9.17
CA LYS A 184 -14.18 8.94 8.93
C LYS A 184 -15.55 8.81 9.59
N LEU A 185 -16.25 7.70 9.36
CA LEU A 185 -17.58 7.45 9.94
C LEU A 185 -17.53 7.37 11.47
N ALA A 186 -16.55 6.67 12.05
CA ALA A 186 -16.36 6.62 13.50
C ALA A 186 -16.05 8.00 14.10
N GLY A 187 -15.24 8.82 13.41
CA GLY A 187 -14.94 10.19 13.81
C GLY A 187 -16.17 11.08 13.81
N ILE A 188 -17.00 11.00 12.76
CA ILE A 188 -18.29 11.70 12.69
C ILE A 188 -19.19 11.27 13.85
N LEU A 189 -19.36 9.96 14.07
CA LEU A 189 -20.18 9.44 15.18
C LEU A 189 -19.68 9.92 16.54
N ALA A 190 -18.37 9.97 16.76
CA ALA A 190 -17.79 10.49 18.00
C ALA A 190 -18.09 11.99 18.17
N ILE A 191 -17.95 12.80 17.11
CA ILE A 191 -18.29 14.23 17.14
C ILE A 191 -19.78 14.42 17.44
N CYS A 192 -20.66 13.66 16.79
CA CYS A 192 -22.09 13.69 17.06
C CYS A 192 -22.40 13.34 18.53
N PHE A 193 -21.73 12.33 19.08
CA PHE A 193 -21.89 11.92 20.48
C PHE A 193 -21.46 13.04 21.44
N PHE A 194 -20.32 13.69 21.20
CA PHE A 194 -19.89 14.82 22.01
C PHE A 194 -20.82 16.03 21.88
N LEU A 195 -21.32 16.33 20.68
CA LEU A 195 -22.31 17.38 20.47
C LEU A 195 -23.61 17.09 21.23
N ALA A 196 -24.10 15.85 21.21
CA ALA A 196 -25.28 15.44 21.96
C ALA A 196 -25.09 15.65 23.47
N ILE A 197 -23.94 15.24 24.02
CA ILE A 197 -23.60 15.47 25.44
C ILE A 197 -23.55 16.96 25.76
N ALA A 198 -22.92 17.76 24.91
CA ALA A 198 -22.82 19.20 25.09
C ALA A 198 -24.20 19.87 25.05
N THR A 199 -25.07 19.49 24.11
CA THR A 199 -26.44 20.00 24.03
C THR A 199 -27.27 19.63 25.25
N LEU A 200 -27.09 18.41 25.79
CA LEU A 200 -27.80 17.95 26.98
C LEU A 200 -27.38 18.75 28.21
N LYS A 201 -26.07 18.96 28.39
CA LYS A 201 -25.51 19.74 29.49
C LYS A 201 -25.88 21.23 29.42
N ILE A 202 -25.94 21.80 28.20
CA ILE A 202 -26.44 23.16 28.00
C ILE A 202 -27.93 23.22 28.35
N SER A 203 -28.73 22.27 27.87
CA SER A 203 -30.17 22.26 28.13
C SER A 203 -30.52 22.11 29.62
N GLU A 204 -29.73 21.35 30.37
CA GLU A 204 -29.83 21.22 31.83
C GLU A 204 -29.59 22.55 32.54
N ASN A 205 -28.68 23.39 32.03
CA ASN A 205 -28.44 24.74 32.55
C ASN A 205 -29.52 25.77 32.18
N PHE A 206 -30.35 25.54 31.15
CA PHE A 206 -31.30 26.52 30.61
C PHE A 206 -32.78 26.21 30.90
N SER A 207 -33.17 24.96 31.17
CA SER A 207 -34.57 24.60 31.41
C SER A 207 -34.73 23.29 32.19
N ASP A 208 -35.50 23.30 33.28
CA ASP A 208 -35.85 22.11 34.08
C ASP A 208 -36.85 21.17 33.38
N ASN A 209 -37.40 21.57 32.23
CA ASN A 209 -38.45 20.81 31.56
C ASN A 209 -37.87 19.73 30.62
N LEU A 210 -37.77 18.51 31.16
CA LEU A 210 -37.18 17.31 30.54
C LEU A 210 -37.65 17.05 29.10
N TRP A 211 -38.91 17.35 28.78
CA TRP A 211 -39.47 17.14 27.44
C TRP A 211 -38.87 18.05 26.38
N ILE A 212 -38.61 19.31 26.71
CA ILE A 212 -37.99 20.28 25.77
C ILE A 212 -36.55 19.86 25.49
N GLN A 213 -35.84 19.38 26.50
CA GLN A 213 -34.46 18.89 26.36
C GLN A 213 -34.38 17.70 25.39
N ILE A 214 -35.30 16.72 25.54
CA ILE A 214 -35.38 15.54 24.66
C ILE A 214 -35.69 15.96 23.21
N THR A 215 -36.65 16.87 23.00
CA THR A 215 -37.02 17.31 21.64
C THR A 215 -35.88 18.03 20.94
N VAL A 216 -35.17 18.94 21.62
CA VAL A 216 -34.01 19.65 21.06
C VAL A 216 -32.89 18.67 20.70
N CYS A 217 -32.63 17.69 21.56
CA CYS A 217 -31.59 16.69 21.32
C CYS A 217 -31.92 15.79 20.11
N ILE A 218 -33.17 15.36 19.96
CA ILE A 218 -33.63 14.55 18.81
C ILE A 218 -33.52 15.34 17.51
N VAL A 219 -33.98 16.59 17.48
CA VAL A 219 -33.94 17.45 16.28
C VAL A 219 -32.50 17.75 15.86
N ALA A 220 -31.62 18.08 16.82
CA ALA A 220 -30.20 18.30 16.53
C ALA A 220 -29.53 17.03 15.99
N THR A 221 -29.82 15.86 16.59
CA THR A 221 -29.27 14.59 16.14
C THR A 221 -29.73 14.25 14.72
N LEU A 222 -31.03 14.44 14.40
CA LEU A 222 -31.59 14.22 13.07
C LEU A 222 -30.98 15.18 12.03
N ALA A 223 -30.80 16.45 12.36
CA ALA A 223 -30.19 17.44 11.46
C ALA A 223 -28.72 17.10 11.14
N ILE A 224 -27.95 16.65 12.13
CA ILE A 224 -26.56 16.22 11.93
C ILE A 224 -26.52 14.94 11.09
N LEU A 225 -27.38 13.96 11.38
CA LEU A 225 -27.44 12.70 10.63
C LEU A 225 -27.82 12.93 9.16
N TYR A 226 -28.74 13.86 8.91
CA TYR A 226 -29.14 14.26 7.56
C TYR A 226 -27.98 14.91 6.78
N ASN A 227 -27.28 15.88 7.38
CA ASN A 227 -26.12 16.52 6.72
C ASN A 227 -24.98 15.52 6.44
N VAL A 228 -24.76 14.57 7.34
CA VAL A 228 -23.74 13.52 7.15
C VAL A 228 -24.12 12.53 6.06
N LEU A 229 -25.40 12.21 5.91
CA LEU A 229 -25.88 11.30 4.86
C LEU A 229 -25.91 11.98 3.49
N ALA A 230 -26.36 13.23 3.40
CA ALA A 230 -26.37 14.00 2.16
C ALA A 230 -24.96 14.17 1.57
N ASP A 231 -23.96 14.38 2.42
CA ASP A 231 -22.54 14.52 2.02
C ASP A 231 -21.90 13.19 1.53
N ASN A 232 -22.59 12.05 1.70
CA ASN A 232 -22.17 10.75 1.15
C ASN A 232 -22.85 10.38 -0.18
N GLU A 233 -23.92 11.08 -0.61
CA GLU A 233 -24.62 10.78 -1.88
C GLU A 233 -24.04 11.53 -3.09
N GLU A 234 -23.19 12.54 -2.89
CA GLU A 234 -22.53 13.30 -3.98
C GLU A 234 -21.14 12.75 -4.41
N LEU A 235 -20.79 11.50 -4.07
CA LEU A 235 -19.47 10.89 -4.32
C LEU A 235 -19.54 9.51 -4.97
#